data_AF-A0A812J5P8-F1
#
_entry.id   AF-A0A812J5P8-F1
#
_cell.length_a   1.000
_cell.length_b   1.000
_cell.length_c   1.000
_cell.angle_alpha   90.00
_cell.angle_beta   90.00
_cell.angle_gamma   90.00
#
_symmetry.space_group_name_H-M   'P 1'
#
loop_
_entity.id
_entity.type
_entity.pdbx_description
1 polymer ?
#
loop_
_entity_poly.entity_id
_entity_poly.type
_entity_poly.pdbx_seq_one_letter_code
_entity_poly.pdbx_strand_id
1 'polypeptide(L)'
;QEVREILASEGMRPWLSLEQYHPVGRLDRDTTGLLLLSRDGKLTSKLLNPSKEVPRRYEAVVDGDVTKTANEKGASLADLLEDGVVTQEGIFPGTLLSSELLTDE
;
A
#
# COMPACT_ATOMS: atom_id res chain seq x y z
N GLN A 1 8.10 -9.39 -12.02
CA GLN A 1 7.41 -10.29 -12.96
C GLN A 1 6.34 -9.45 -13.63
N GLU A 2 6.26 -9.44 -14.95
CA GLU A 2 5.33 -8.54 -15.64
C GLU A 2 3.89 -8.99 -15.36
N VAL A 3 3.00 -8.06 -14.98
CA VAL A 3 1.57 -8.32 -14.71
C VAL A 3 0.89 -9.14 -15.82
N ARG A 4 1.42 -9.06 -17.05
CA ARG A 4 0.98 -9.82 -18.23
C ARG A 4 1.22 -11.32 -18.13
N GLU A 5 2.34 -11.75 -17.55
CA GLU A 5 2.70 -13.17 -17.43
C GLU A 5 1.79 -13.91 -16.45
N ILE A 6 1.48 -13.27 -15.32
CA ILE A 6 0.60 -13.82 -14.27
C ILE A 6 -0.83 -13.98 -14.80
N LEU A 7 -1.32 -12.98 -15.52
CA LEU A 7 -2.70 -13.01 -16.05
C LEU A 7 -2.85 -13.98 -17.24
N ALA A 8 -1.78 -14.24 -17.99
CA ALA A 8 -1.76 -15.25 -19.04
C ALA A 8 -1.82 -16.69 -18.46
N SER A 9 -1.19 -16.94 -17.30
CA SER A 9 -1.20 -18.26 -16.67
C SER A 9 -2.52 -18.62 -15.97
N GLU A 10 -3.31 -17.62 -15.56
CA GLU A 10 -4.60 -17.84 -14.87
C GLU A 10 -5.83 -17.96 -15.81
N GLY A 11 -5.62 -18.13 -17.12
CA GLY A 11 -6.71 -18.38 -18.06
C GLY A 11 -7.59 -17.15 -18.32
N MET A 12 -6.99 -15.95 -18.31
CA MET A 12 -7.72 -14.72 -18.53
C MET A 12 -8.40 -14.69 -19.91
N ARG A 13 -9.64 -14.19 -19.93
CA ARG A 13 -10.51 -14.30 -21.10
C ARG A 13 -9.99 -13.44 -22.28
N PRO A 14 -10.02 -13.96 -23.52
CA PRO A 14 -9.32 -13.36 -24.67
C PRO A 14 -9.76 -11.95 -25.09
N TRP A 15 -10.86 -11.42 -24.55
CA TRP A 15 -11.34 -10.06 -24.84
C TRP A 15 -10.79 -8.98 -23.89
N LEU A 16 -10.08 -9.35 -22.84
CA LEU A 16 -9.46 -8.39 -21.94
C LEU A 16 -8.10 -7.95 -22.52
N SER A 17 -8.11 -7.02 -23.49
CA SER A 17 -6.88 -6.36 -23.93
C SER A 17 -6.42 -5.39 -22.84
N LEU A 18 -5.39 -5.79 -22.10
CA LEU A 18 -4.73 -4.96 -21.11
C LEU A 18 -3.85 -3.85 -21.73
N GLU A 19 -3.64 -3.87 -23.04
CA GLU A 19 -2.78 -2.90 -23.74
C GLU A 19 -3.27 -1.47 -23.57
N GLN A 20 -4.57 -1.30 -23.34
CA GLN A 20 -5.19 0.01 -23.13
C GLN A 20 -5.17 0.46 -21.66
N TYR A 21 -4.80 -0.41 -20.73
CA TYR A 21 -4.84 -0.15 -19.29
C TYR A 21 -3.44 0.15 -18.77
N HIS A 22 -3.37 1.10 -17.84
CA HIS A 22 -2.15 1.44 -17.12
C HIS A 22 -2.37 1.31 -15.60
N PRO A 23 -1.31 1.05 -14.82
CA PRO A 23 -1.42 0.97 -13.37
C PRO A 23 -1.74 2.33 -12.77
N VAL A 24 -2.66 2.35 -11.81
CA VAL A 24 -2.92 3.51 -10.97
C VAL A 24 -1.96 3.47 -9.79
N GLY A 25 -0.76 3.99 -10.02
CA GLY A 25 0.31 4.04 -9.04
C GLY A 25 1.29 2.88 -9.22
N ARG A 26 1.97 2.53 -8.13
CA ARG A 26 3.02 1.53 -8.13
C ARG A 26 2.86 0.63 -6.91
N LEU A 27 3.22 -0.62 -7.09
CA LEU A 27 3.45 -1.56 -6.01
C LEU A 27 4.91 -2.02 -6.13
N ASP A 28 5.61 -2.10 -5.01
CA ASP A 28 6.99 -2.58 -5.02
C ASP A 28 7.04 -4.07 -5.33
N ARG A 29 8.16 -4.52 -5.90
CA ARG A 29 8.28 -5.87 -6.48
C ARG A 29 8.08 -6.99 -5.45
N ASP A 30 8.56 -6.75 -4.24
CA ASP A 30 8.52 -7.62 -3.07
C ASP A 30 7.24 -7.41 -2.23
N THR A 31 6.36 -6.49 -2.64
CA THR A 31 5.07 -6.29 -2.00
C THR A 31 3.96 -7.01 -2.76
N THR A 32 3.01 -7.57 -2.02
CA THR A 32 1.75 -8.10 -2.55
C THR A 32 0.59 -7.20 -2.18
N GLY A 33 -0.45 -7.13 -3.03
CA GLY A 33 -1.66 -6.40 -2.67
C GLY A 33 -2.51 -5.99 -3.87
N LEU A 34 -3.38 -5.02 -3.60
CA LEU A 34 -4.31 -4.47 -4.60
C LEU A 34 -3.57 -3.51 -5.55
N LEU A 35 -3.56 -3.84 -6.85
CA LEU A 35 -3.12 -2.94 -7.91
C LEU A 35 -4.30 -2.63 -8.83
N LEU A 36 -4.68 -1.35 -8.90
CA LEU A 36 -5.75 -0.89 -9.78
C LEU A 36 -5.21 -0.63 -11.20
N LEU A 37 -5.98 -1.04 -12.21
CA LEU A 37 -5.72 -0.77 -13.61
C LEU A 37 -6.83 0.13 -14.17
N SER A 38 -6.47 1.18 -14.91
CA SER A 38 -7.44 2.12 -15.48
C SER A 38 -7.05 2.50 -16.91
N ARG A 39 -8.04 2.94 -17.69
CA ARG A 39 -7.83 3.62 -18.98
C ARG A 39 -8.07 5.13 -18.87
N ASP A 40 -8.63 5.59 -17.75
CA ASP A 40 -8.93 6.99 -17.50
C ASP A 40 -7.75 7.67 -16.79
N GLY A 41 -6.97 8.44 -17.54
CA GLY A 41 -5.86 9.23 -17.01
C GLY A 41 -6.29 10.30 -16.02
N LYS A 42 -7.50 10.87 -16.14
CA LYS A 42 -8.01 11.86 -15.18
C LYS A 42 -8.32 11.23 -13.84
N LEU A 43 -8.97 10.06 -13.84
CA LEU A 43 -9.19 9.28 -12.61
C LEU A 43 -7.86 8.90 -11.96
N THR A 44 -6.90 8.44 -12.77
CA THR A 44 -5.56 8.07 -12.32
C THR A 44 -4.86 9.23 -11.62
N SER A 45 -4.82 10.41 -12.26
CA SER A 45 -4.23 11.61 -11.67
C SER A 45 -4.93 12.03 -10.38
N LYS A 46 -6.27 11.92 -10.30
CA LYS A 46 -7.02 12.19 -9.06
C LYS A 46 -6.65 11.24 -7.92
N LEU A 47 -6.47 9.95 -8.20
CA LEU A 47 -6.13 8.96 -7.18
C LEU A 47 -4.67 9.07 -6.71
N LEU A 48 -3.77 9.52 -7.59
CA LEU A 48 -2.33 9.61 -7.29
C LEU A 48 -1.89 10.96 -6.73
N ASN A 49 -2.69 12.03 -6.89
CA ASN A 49 -2.35 13.33 -6.34
C ASN A 49 -2.39 13.30 -4.79
N PRO A 50 -1.26 13.55 -4.08
CA PRO A 50 -1.22 13.52 -2.62
C PRO A 50 -2.21 14.48 -1.95
N SER A 51 -2.48 15.64 -2.55
CA SER A 51 -3.44 16.63 -2.05
C SER A 51 -4.90 16.17 -2.09
N LYS A 52 -5.17 14.99 -2.68
CA LYS A 52 -6.51 14.38 -2.66
C LYS A 52 -6.71 13.46 -1.46
N GLU A 53 -5.67 13.18 -0.68
CA GLU A 53 -5.72 12.44 0.58
C GLU A 53 -6.53 11.14 0.47
N VAL A 54 -6.42 10.47 -0.69
CA VAL A 54 -7.15 9.23 -0.94
C VAL A 54 -6.62 8.17 0.03
N PRO A 55 -7.47 7.61 0.91
CA PRO A 55 -7.02 6.71 1.95
C PRO A 55 -6.49 5.42 1.34
N ARG A 56 -5.40 4.93 1.91
CA ARG A 56 -4.78 3.64 1.57
C ARG A 56 -4.65 2.83 2.85
N ARG A 57 -4.95 1.54 2.76
CA ARG A 57 -4.83 0.60 3.87
C ARG A 57 -3.80 -0.45 3.49
N TYR A 58 -2.91 -0.73 4.42
CA TYR A 58 -1.86 -1.72 4.28
C TYR A 58 -1.94 -2.70 5.42
N GLU A 59 -1.50 -3.93 5.15
CA GLU A 59 -1.17 -4.92 6.15
C GLU A 59 0.34 -5.13 6.06
N ALA A 60 1.01 -5.11 7.21
CA ALA A 60 2.46 -5.19 7.29
C ALA A 60 2.86 -6.14 8.41
N VAL A 61 3.80 -7.02 8.11
CA VAL A 61 4.49 -7.83 9.11
C VAL A 61 5.74 -7.08 9.52
N VAL A 62 5.95 -6.94 10.83
CA VAL A 62 7.09 -6.22 11.39
C VAL A 62 7.74 -7.04 12.48
N ASP A 63 9.02 -6.78 12.71
CA ASP A 63 9.75 -7.40 13.82
C ASP A 63 9.36 -6.75 15.15
N GLY A 64 8.94 -7.58 16.11
CA GLY A 64 8.61 -7.16 17.47
C GLY A 64 7.13 -6.90 17.72
N ASP A 65 6.82 -6.51 18.96
CA ASP A 65 5.45 -6.29 19.42
C ASP A 65 5.08 -4.81 19.24
N VAL A 66 4.22 -4.53 18.26
CA VAL A 66 3.78 -3.17 17.93
C VAL A 66 2.97 -2.48 19.02
N THR A 67 2.49 -3.23 20.02
CA THR A 67 1.80 -2.68 21.19
C THR A 67 2.76 -2.18 22.26
N LYS A 68 4.04 -2.55 22.17
CA LYS A 68 5.09 -2.07 23.07
C LYS A 68 5.69 -0.76 22.60
N THR A 69 6.47 -0.16 23.49
CA THR A 69 7.30 1.00 23.19
C THR A 69 8.22 0.73 21.99
N ALA A 70 8.07 1.53 20.94
CA ALA A 70 8.81 1.45 19.69
C ALA A 70 10.13 2.23 19.71
N ASN A 71 10.34 3.14 20.67
CA ASN A 71 11.57 3.93 20.76
C ASN A 71 12.02 4.22 22.21
N GLU A 72 13.26 4.69 22.37
CA GLU A 72 13.84 5.02 23.69
C GLU A 72 13.04 6.08 24.48
N LYS A 73 12.17 6.83 23.81
CA LYS A 73 11.33 7.88 24.40
C LYS A 73 10.00 7.36 24.94
N GLY A 74 9.70 6.08 24.81
CA GLY A 74 8.45 5.50 25.35
C GLY A 74 7.28 5.42 24.36
N ALA A 75 7.39 6.01 23.15
CA ALA A 75 6.26 6.09 22.21
C ALA A 75 5.95 4.71 21.60
N SER A 76 4.67 4.37 21.49
CA SER A 76 4.20 3.19 20.75
C SER A 76 4.23 3.42 19.24
N LEU A 77 4.06 2.36 18.45
CA LEU A 77 3.91 2.51 16.99
C LEU A 77 2.69 3.36 16.61
N ALA A 78 1.59 3.23 17.36
CA ALA A 78 0.38 4.02 17.11
C ALA A 78 0.65 5.52 17.27
N ASP A 79 1.35 5.92 18.34
CA ASP A 79 1.73 7.32 18.57
C ASP A 79 2.59 7.87 17.42
N LEU A 80 3.57 7.09 16.96
CA LEU A 80 4.45 7.48 15.86
C LEU A 80 3.70 7.64 14.52
N LEU A 81 2.69 6.79 14.28
CA LEU A 81 1.85 6.91 13.09
C LEU A 81 0.95 8.15 13.16
N GLU A 82 0.40 8.48 14.33
CA GLU A 82 -0.42 9.68 14.52
C GLU A 82 0.39 10.97 14.33
N ASP A 83 1.63 11.02 14.84
CA ASP A 83 2.57 12.13 14.60
C ASP A 83 2.94 12.27 13.11
N GLY A 84 2.97 11.14 12.40
CA GLY A 84 3.14 11.06 10.96
C GLY A 84 4.59 11.00 10.48
N VAL A 85 4.73 10.53 9.24
CA VAL A 85 6.03 10.32 8.60
C VAL A 85 6.41 11.54 7.77
N VAL A 86 7.62 12.07 8.01
CA VAL A 86 8.16 13.20 7.25
C VAL A 86 8.71 12.72 5.91
N THR A 87 8.26 13.35 4.83
CA THR A 87 8.73 13.10 3.46
C THR A 87 9.10 14.42 2.78
N GLN A 88 9.57 14.36 1.53
CA GLN A 88 9.79 15.56 0.71
C GLN A 88 8.49 16.32 0.39
N GLU A 89 7.34 15.63 0.43
CA GLU A 89 6.04 16.19 0.05
C GLU A 89 5.25 16.73 1.25
N GLY A 90 5.67 16.41 2.48
CA GLY A 90 4.99 16.81 3.72
C GLY A 90 5.05 15.76 4.82
N ILE A 91 4.23 15.96 5.84
CA ILE A 91 4.05 15.03 6.97
C ILE A 91 2.77 14.24 6.74
N PHE A 92 2.86 12.91 6.77
CA PHE A 92 1.75 12.01 6.47
C PHE A 92 1.42 11.14 7.68
N PRO A 93 0.34 11.46 8.41
CA PRO A 93 -0.13 10.64 9.52
C PRO A 93 -0.81 9.36 9.04
N GLY A 94 -0.81 8.36 9.91
CA GLY A 94 -1.48 7.08 9.72
C GLY A 94 -2.21 6.65 10.98
N THR A 95 -3.05 5.63 10.86
CA THR A 95 -3.79 5.07 12.00
C THR A 95 -3.60 3.57 12.01
N LEU A 96 -3.13 3.04 13.13
CA LEU A 96 -3.10 1.60 13.37
C LEU A 96 -4.54 1.12 13.60
N LEU A 97 -5.04 0.27 12.71
CA LEU A 97 -6.42 -0.23 12.80
C LEU A 97 -6.52 -1.49 13.67
N SER A 98 -5.55 -2.39 13.55
CA SER A 98 -5.47 -3.64 14.30
C SER A 98 -4.05 -4.18 14.27
N SER A 99 -3.70 -5.00 15.25
CA SER A 99 -2.44 -5.73 15.30
C SER A 99 -2.66 -7.11 15.91
N GLU A 100 -1.89 -8.08 15.43
CA GLU A 100 -1.89 -9.45 15.94
C GLU A 100 -0.44 -9.91 16.14
N LEU A 101 -0.16 -10.63 17.23
CA LEU A 101 1.14 -11.24 17.44
C LEU A 101 1.18 -12.57 16.70
N LEU A 102 2.06 -12.65 15.71
CA LEU A 102 2.36 -13.90 15.02
C LEU A 102 3.25 -14.73 15.94
N THR A 103 2.74 -15.86 16.44
CA THR A 103 3.53 -16.87 17.11
C THR A 103 3.96 -17.91 16.10
N ASP A 104 5.25 -18.20 16.02
CA ASP A 104 5.72 -19.38 15.28
C ASP A 104 5.10 -20.64 15.93
N GLU A 105 4.36 -21.44 15.15
CA GLU A 105 3.91 -22.78 15.57
C GLU A 105 5.07 -23.75 15.75
#